data_AF-A0A959GP40-F1
#
_entry.id   AF-A0A959GP40-F1
#
_cell.length_a   1.000
_cell.length_b   1.000
_cell.length_c   1.000
_cell.angle_alpha   90.00
_cell.angle_beta   90.00
_cell.angle_gamma   90.00
#
_symmetry.space_group_name_H-M   'P 1'
#
loop_
_entity.id
_entity.type
_entity.pdbx_description
1 polymer ?
#
loop_
_entity_poly.entity_id
_entity_poly.type
_entity_poly.pdbx_seq_one_letter_code
_entity_poly.pdbx_strand_id
1 'polypeptide(L)'
;MLRFFNQRSSELSDEDLLARYQASGELSWLGQLFERYAELVYGVCLKYCRDEQEAEDAAMAVFEQLVTKAREHEVHNFKSWLHVLTKNHCLMQLRKASRKREESFEPQLMQSVDDRHHTIEIEEDNGQLKGLNDCMKQLPEEQRQCIQAFYLEGHSYKEIAEFRREELGRVRSFIQNGRRNLKICLEKKVDRRVGE
;
A
#
# COMPACT_ATOMS: atom_id res chain seq x y z
N MET A 1 -14.95 18.53 -11.18
CA MET A 1 -14.54 18.58 -12.60
C MET A 1 -13.05 18.96 -12.65
N LEU A 2 -12.16 18.01 -12.30
CA LEU A 2 -10.71 18.23 -12.27
C LEU A 2 -10.14 18.10 -13.68
N ARG A 3 -10.27 19.14 -14.50
CA ARG A 3 -9.48 19.31 -15.74
C ARG A 3 -8.18 20.01 -15.39
N PHE A 4 -7.28 19.32 -14.72
CA PHE A 4 -5.91 19.79 -14.60
C PHE A 4 -5.06 19.07 -15.66
N PHE A 5 -4.73 19.84 -16.69
CA PHE A 5 -3.56 19.72 -17.56
C PHE A 5 -3.34 18.40 -18.34
N ASN A 6 -4.12 18.24 -19.40
CA ASN A 6 -3.68 17.44 -20.53
C ASN A 6 -2.60 18.21 -21.32
N GLN A 7 -1.34 17.73 -21.30
CA GLN A 7 -0.44 17.56 -22.46
C GLN A 7 1.05 17.60 -22.07
N ARG A 8 1.58 16.44 -21.68
CA ARG A 8 2.75 15.77 -22.29
C ARG A 8 2.94 14.47 -21.53
N SER A 9 2.37 13.39 -22.05
CA SER A 9 2.91 12.06 -21.76
C SER A 9 4.39 12.11 -22.13
N SER A 10 5.29 12.21 -21.16
CA SER A 10 6.71 12.06 -21.41
C SER A 10 6.94 10.66 -22.01
N GLU A 11 7.80 10.55 -23.02
CA GLU A 11 8.18 9.25 -23.62
C GLU A 11 8.88 8.31 -22.61
N LEU A 12 9.21 8.84 -21.42
CA LEU A 12 9.91 8.13 -20.36
C LEU A 12 9.00 7.12 -19.68
N SER A 13 9.56 5.96 -19.35
CA SER A 13 8.89 4.97 -18.50
C SER A 13 8.67 5.51 -17.08
N ASP A 14 7.84 4.84 -16.29
CA ASP A 14 7.66 5.20 -14.88
C ASP A 14 8.97 5.01 -14.11
N GLU A 15 9.71 3.96 -14.44
CA GLU A 15 11.02 3.64 -13.91
C GLU A 15 12.02 4.76 -14.21
N ASP A 16 12.03 5.30 -15.44
CA ASP A 16 12.90 6.41 -15.83
C ASP A 16 12.58 7.69 -15.06
N LEU A 17 11.29 8.03 -14.93
CA LEU A 17 10.87 9.22 -14.18
C LEU A 17 11.24 9.09 -12.71
N LEU A 18 11.01 7.93 -12.11
CA LEU A 18 11.37 7.67 -10.73
C LEU A 18 12.88 7.72 -10.52
N ALA A 19 13.67 7.09 -11.39
CA ALA A 19 15.13 7.09 -11.29
C ALA A 19 15.71 8.51 -11.40
N ARG A 20 15.20 9.32 -12.33
CA ARG A 20 15.58 10.75 -12.45
C ARG A 20 15.23 11.54 -11.21
N TYR A 21 14.05 11.30 -10.63
CA TYR A 21 13.66 11.92 -9.37
C TYR A 21 14.60 11.53 -8.22
N GLN A 22 14.89 10.24 -8.05
CA GLN A 22 15.76 9.75 -6.99
C GLN A 22 17.17 10.33 -7.08
N ALA A 23 17.71 10.46 -8.30
CA ALA A 23 19.03 11.01 -8.56
C ALA A 23 19.11 12.54 -8.37
N SER A 24 18.11 13.29 -8.86
CA SER A 24 18.15 14.76 -8.89
C SER A 24 17.47 15.44 -7.71
N GLY A 25 16.46 14.79 -7.11
CA GLY A 25 15.52 15.40 -6.17
C GLY A 25 14.56 16.41 -6.81
N GLU A 26 14.58 16.58 -8.13
CA GLU A 26 13.78 17.58 -8.83
C GLU A 26 12.31 17.14 -8.93
N LEU A 27 11.42 17.91 -8.29
CA LEU A 27 9.99 17.59 -8.18
C LEU A 27 9.26 17.51 -9.53
N SER A 28 9.81 18.07 -10.61
CA SER A 28 9.22 18.02 -11.95
C SER A 28 9.12 16.58 -12.48
N TRP A 29 10.08 15.72 -12.14
CA TRP A 29 10.07 14.29 -12.51
C TRP A 29 8.99 13.53 -11.74
N LEU A 30 8.91 13.76 -10.43
CA LEU A 30 7.91 13.14 -9.57
C LEU A 30 6.50 13.62 -9.88
N GLY A 31 6.33 14.91 -10.19
CA GLY A 31 5.06 15.51 -10.58
C GLY A 31 4.50 14.87 -11.84
N GLN A 32 5.32 14.71 -12.89
CA GLN A 32 4.92 13.99 -14.11
C GLN A 32 4.50 12.56 -13.83
N LEU A 33 5.24 11.86 -12.97
CA LEU A 33 4.93 10.48 -12.61
C LEU A 33 3.61 10.40 -11.81
N PHE A 34 3.40 11.30 -10.86
CA PHE A 34 2.18 11.37 -10.06
C PHE A 34 0.96 11.72 -10.92
N GLU A 35 1.11 12.64 -11.88
CA GLU A 35 0.05 13.05 -12.80
C GLU A 35 -0.55 11.87 -13.58
N ARG A 36 0.28 10.90 -14.01
CA ARG A 36 -0.17 9.65 -14.65
C ARG A 36 -1.13 8.84 -13.79
N TYR A 37 -1.02 8.97 -12.47
CA TYR A 37 -1.77 8.20 -11.49
C TYR A 37 -2.70 9.06 -10.62
N ALA A 38 -2.91 10.33 -10.97
CA ALA A 38 -3.73 11.24 -10.18
C ALA A 38 -5.18 10.73 -10.04
N GLU A 39 -5.77 10.19 -11.11
CA GLU A 39 -7.10 9.59 -11.08
C GLU A 39 -7.16 8.35 -10.17
N LEU A 40 -6.12 7.51 -10.18
CA LEU A 40 -6.02 6.35 -9.30
C LEU A 40 -5.96 6.79 -7.84
N VAL A 41 -5.10 7.76 -7.52
CA VAL A 41 -4.95 8.29 -6.16
C VAL A 41 -6.27 8.89 -5.69
N TYR A 42 -6.89 9.73 -6.51
CA TYR A 42 -8.15 10.37 -6.19
C TYR A 42 -9.29 9.36 -6.00
N GLY A 43 -9.40 8.36 -6.88
CA GLY A 43 -10.40 7.30 -6.76
C GLY A 43 -10.24 6.46 -5.49
N VAL A 44 -9.00 6.16 -5.09
CA VAL A 44 -8.74 5.50 -3.79
C VAL A 44 -9.11 6.42 -2.63
N CYS A 45 -8.77 7.71 -2.67
CA CYS A 45 -9.18 8.66 -1.64
C CYS A 45 -10.71 8.76 -1.51
N LEU A 46 -11.43 8.92 -2.62
CA LEU A 46 -12.90 8.97 -2.63
C LEU A 46 -13.56 7.73 -2.04
N LYS A 47 -12.94 6.55 -2.23
CA LYS A 47 -13.46 5.29 -1.67
C LYS A 47 -13.45 5.30 -0.13
N TYR A 48 -12.53 6.02 0.49
CA TYR A 48 -12.30 5.96 1.95
C TYR A 48 -12.64 7.28 2.68
N CYS A 49 -12.58 8.43 2.01
CA CYS A 49 -12.96 9.74 2.55
C CYS A 49 -14.48 9.94 2.49
N ARG A 50 -15.00 10.89 3.28
CA ARG A 50 -16.45 11.11 3.40
C ARG A 50 -17.04 11.94 2.27
N ASP A 51 -16.24 12.87 1.75
CA ASP A 51 -16.63 13.82 0.72
C ASP A 51 -15.45 14.12 -0.22
N GLU A 52 -15.75 14.87 -1.28
CA GLU A 52 -14.77 15.25 -2.30
C GLU A 52 -13.63 16.10 -1.73
N GLN A 53 -13.91 16.97 -0.75
CA GLN A 53 -12.92 17.88 -0.17
C GLN A 53 -11.89 17.11 0.67
N GLU A 54 -12.35 16.21 1.54
CA GLU A 54 -11.45 15.29 2.28
C GLU A 54 -10.63 14.42 1.33
N ALA A 55 -11.18 14.05 0.16
CA ALA A 55 -10.46 13.24 -0.82
C ALA A 55 -9.36 14.03 -1.54
N GLU A 56 -9.62 15.30 -1.90
CA GLU A 56 -8.60 16.21 -2.46
C GLU A 56 -7.47 16.48 -1.46
N ASP A 57 -7.81 16.79 -0.20
CA ASP A 57 -6.82 17.00 0.87
C ASP A 57 -5.95 15.75 1.10
N ALA A 58 -6.58 14.56 1.11
CA ALA A 58 -5.85 13.29 1.24
C ALA A 58 -4.92 13.02 0.05
N ALA A 59 -5.35 13.32 -1.19
CA ALA A 59 -4.52 13.17 -2.38
C ALA A 59 -3.28 14.08 -2.34
N MET A 60 -3.44 15.32 -1.86
CA MET A 60 -2.32 16.24 -1.65
C MET A 60 -1.35 15.70 -0.59
N ALA A 61 -1.85 15.26 0.55
CA ALA A 61 -1.01 14.69 1.60
C ALA A 61 -0.27 13.41 1.17
N VAL A 62 -0.86 12.62 0.26
CA VAL A 62 -0.18 11.47 -0.37
C VAL A 62 0.98 11.94 -1.25
N PHE A 63 0.79 13.00 -2.04
CA PHE A 63 1.89 13.58 -2.82
C PHE A 63 3.03 14.10 -1.92
N GLU A 64 2.71 14.73 -0.79
CA GLU A 64 3.74 15.15 0.18
C GLU A 64 4.52 13.95 0.76
N GLN A 65 3.82 12.86 1.11
CA GLN A 65 4.49 11.63 1.57
C GLN A 65 5.36 11.01 0.47
N LEU A 66 4.88 11.09 -0.78
CA LEU A 66 5.57 10.55 -1.94
C LEU A 66 6.94 11.21 -2.15
N VAL A 67 7.04 12.53 -1.96
CA VAL A 67 8.30 13.29 -2.06
C VAL A 67 9.39 12.69 -1.17
N THR A 68 9.07 12.33 0.06
CA THR A 68 10.06 11.73 0.96
C THR A 68 10.28 10.26 0.62
N LYS A 69 9.19 9.48 0.53
CA LYS A 69 9.24 8.03 0.46
C LYS A 69 9.79 7.47 -0.85
N ALA A 70 9.57 8.16 -1.97
CA ALA A 70 10.07 7.71 -3.26
C ALA A 70 11.62 7.75 -3.33
N ARG A 71 12.29 8.48 -2.43
CA ARG A 71 13.76 8.50 -2.31
C ARG A 71 14.30 7.47 -1.33
N GLU A 72 13.49 7.06 -0.36
CA GLU A 72 13.89 6.13 0.71
C GLU A 72 13.69 4.67 0.32
N HIS A 73 12.77 4.39 -0.60
CA HIS A 73 12.39 3.04 -0.98
C HIS A 73 12.82 2.69 -2.40
N GLU A 74 13.29 1.46 -2.58
CA GLU A 74 13.38 0.82 -3.89
C GLU A 74 11.96 0.43 -4.33
N VAL A 75 11.49 1.02 -5.42
CA VAL A 75 10.13 0.82 -5.95
C VAL A 75 10.21 0.19 -7.33
N HIS A 76 9.84 -1.07 -7.44
CA HIS A 76 9.84 -1.81 -8.71
C HIS A 76 8.57 -1.59 -9.55
N ASN A 77 7.40 -1.49 -8.89
CA ASN A 77 6.12 -1.20 -9.56
C ASN A 77 5.49 0.02 -8.91
N PHE A 78 5.62 1.17 -9.57
CA PHE A 78 5.20 2.45 -9.01
C PHE A 78 3.69 2.53 -8.80
N LYS A 79 2.88 2.10 -9.78
CA LYS A 79 1.41 2.07 -9.69
C LYS A 79 0.93 1.34 -8.43
N SER A 80 1.42 0.12 -8.23
CA SER A 80 1.02 -0.73 -7.10
C SER A 80 1.47 -0.16 -5.77
N TRP A 81 2.70 0.35 -5.71
CA TRP A 81 3.24 0.96 -4.51
C TRP A 81 2.50 2.25 -4.14
N LEU A 82 2.19 3.11 -5.11
CA LEU A 82 1.40 4.33 -4.92
C LEU A 82 -0.03 4.00 -4.45
N HIS A 83 -0.69 3.01 -5.05
CA HIS A 83 -2.00 2.53 -4.58
C HIS A 83 -1.98 2.13 -3.10
N VAL A 84 -0.96 1.36 -2.68
CA VAL A 84 -0.78 0.95 -1.28
C VAL A 84 -0.51 2.15 -0.37
N LEU A 85 0.35 3.09 -0.81
CA LEU A 85 0.63 4.32 -0.08
C LEU A 85 -0.65 5.13 0.17
N THR A 86 -1.46 5.34 -0.88
CA THR A 86 -2.74 6.06 -0.81
C THR A 86 -3.74 5.35 0.09
N LYS A 87 -3.97 4.04 -0.09
CA LYS A 87 -4.87 3.25 0.76
C LYS A 87 -4.47 3.36 2.23
N ASN A 88 -3.18 3.20 2.53
CA ASN A 88 -2.67 3.27 3.89
C ASN A 88 -2.82 4.67 4.50
N HIS A 89 -2.62 5.73 3.72
CA HIS A 89 -2.89 7.10 4.14
C HIS A 89 -4.36 7.25 4.55
N CYS A 90 -5.31 6.88 3.69
CA CYS A 90 -6.74 7.02 3.97
C CYS A 90 -7.18 6.20 5.20
N LEU A 91 -6.74 4.94 5.30
CA LEU A 91 -7.05 4.09 6.46
C LEU A 91 -6.49 4.68 7.76
N MET A 92 -5.30 5.28 7.73
CA MET A 92 -4.72 5.95 8.89
C MET A 92 -5.57 7.15 9.32
N GLN A 93 -6.04 7.96 8.37
CA GLN A 93 -6.91 9.11 8.65
C GLN A 93 -8.24 8.66 9.25
N LEU A 94 -8.84 7.59 8.74
CA LEU A 94 -10.05 6.99 9.30
C LEU A 94 -9.85 6.49 10.73
N ARG A 95 -8.74 5.80 11.03
CA ARG A 95 -8.42 5.36 12.39
C ARG A 95 -8.23 6.54 13.33
N LYS A 96 -7.51 7.59 12.91
CA LYS A 96 -7.36 8.83 13.71
C LYS A 96 -8.70 9.50 13.97
N ALA A 97 -9.60 9.55 12.98
CA ALA A 97 -10.93 10.12 13.15
C ALA A 97 -11.86 9.26 14.03
N SER A 98 -11.64 7.94 14.09
CA SER A 98 -12.31 7.05 15.04
C SER A 98 -11.79 7.26 16.46
N ARG A 99 -10.46 7.27 16.63
CA ARG A 99 -9.82 7.54 17.93
C ARG A 99 -10.16 8.91 18.46
N LYS A 100 -10.15 9.97 17.65
CA LYS A 100 -10.60 11.31 18.09
C LYS A 100 -12.05 11.33 18.56
N ARG A 101 -12.89 10.37 18.14
CA ARG A 101 -14.25 10.17 18.64
C ARG A 101 -14.31 9.36 19.94
N GLU A 102 -13.31 8.53 20.21
CA GLU A 102 -13.23 7.61 21.37
C GLU A 102 -12.26 8.10 22.48
N GLU A 103 -11.33 8.99 22.16
CA GLU A 103 -10.20 9.39 23.01
C GLU A 103 -10.36 10.83 23.53
N SER A 104 -11.05 10.91 24.66
CA SER A 104 -10.70 11.77 25.79
C SER A 104 -9.50 11.22 26.60
N PHE A 105 -8.66 10.33 26.05
CA PHE A 105 -7.47 9.77 26.70
C PHE A 105 -6.29 9.60 25.72
N GLU A 106 -5.08 9.75 26.26
CA GLU A 106 -3.79 10.11 25.65
C GLU A 106 -3.31 9.45 24.33
N PRO A 107 -2.46 10.16 23.54
CA PRO A 107 -2.04 9.74 22.22
C PRO A 107 -0.93 8.67 22.27
N GLN A 108 -1.15 7.53 21.60
CA GLN A 108 -0.13 6.48 21.51
C GLN A 108 0.59 6.45 20.17
N LEU A 109 1.93 6.41 20.28
CA LEU A 109 2.94 6.39 19.22
C LEU A 109 2.60 5.51 18.01
N MET A 110 2.69 6.14 16.85
CA MET A 110 2.72 5.53 15.53
C MET A 110 4.09 4.87 15.33
N GLN A 111 4.18 3.54 15.37
CA GLN A 111 5.32 2.87 14.75
C GLN A 111 5.08 2.88 13.26
N SER A 112 5.92 3.64 12.55
CA SER A 112 6.04 3.66 11.11
C SER A 112 6.01 2.22 10.58
N VAL A 113 5.18 2.00 9.57
CA VAL A 113 5.30 0.82 8.71
C VAL A 113 6.55 1.03 7.86
N ASP A 114 7.71 0.94 8.51
CA ASP A 114 9.00 0.81 7.84
C ASP A 114 9.29 -0.68 7.70
N ASP A 115 8.45 -1.34 6.92
CA ASP A 115 8.67 -2.71 6.49
C ASP A 115 8.96 -2.62 5.01
N ARG A 116 10.26 -2.60 4.67
CA ARG A 116 10.83 -2.82 3.33
C ARG A 116 9.77 -3.38 2.37
N HIS A 117 9.21 -2.46 1.58
CA HIS A 117 8.05 -2.71 0.73
C HIS A 117 8.48 -3.64 -0.40
N HIS A 118 8.49 -4.94 -0.15
CA HIS A 118 8.28 -5.91 -1.21
C HIS A 118 6.79 -5.88 -1.52
N THR A 119 6.43 -4.98 -2.41
CA THR A 119 5.15 -4.99 -3.12
C THR A 119 4.96 -6.40 -3.66
N ILE A 120 3.93 -7.09 -3.21
CA ILE A 120 3.44 -8.25 -3.95
C ILE A 120 2.92 -7.63 -5.24
N GLU A 121 3.60 -7.87 -6.35
CA GLU A 121 3.12 -7.53 -7.68
C GLU A 121 1.75 -8.19 -7.83
N ILE A 122 0.71 -7.38 -7.83
CA ILE A 122 -0.62 -7.80 -8.22
C ILE A 122 -0.86 -7.04 -9.51
N GLU A 123 -0.33 -7.59 -10.60
CA GLU A 123 -0.83 -7.20 -11.92
C GLU A 123 -2.26 -7.73 -12.03
N GLU A 124 -3.14 -6.90 -12.58
CA GLU A 124 -4.55 -7.20 -12.78
C GLU A 124 -4.72 -8.25 -13.90
N ASP A 125 -4.21 -9.46 -13.69
CA ASP A 125 -4.57 -10.64 -14.46
C ASP A 125 -5.44 -11.55 -13.57
N ASN A 126 -6.62 -11.92 -14.06
CA ASN A 126 -7.58 -12.77 -13.34
C ASN A 126 -6.96 -14.10 -12.88
N GLY A 127 -5.88 -14.56 -13.53
CA GLY A 127 -5.07 -15.70 -13.10
C GLY A 127 -4.25 -15.48 -11.83
N GLN A 128 -3.70 -14.28 -11.61
CA GLN A 128 -2.92 -13.95 -10.40
C GLN A 128 -3.80 -13.87 -9.15
N LEU A 129 -5.01 -13.31 -9.27
CA LEU A 129 -5.99 -13.25 -8.16
C LEU A 129 -6.44 -14.66 -7.70
N LYS A 130 -6.63 -15.59 -8.63
CA LYS A 130 -6.92 -17.00 -8.30
C LYS A 130 -5.72 -17.68 -7.63
N GLY A 131 -4.51 -17.40 -8.12
CA GLY A 131 -3.25 -17.87 -7.52
C GLY A 131 -3.10 -17.44 -6.07
N LEU A 132 -3.36 -16.17 -5.77
CA LEU A 132 -3.30 -15.61 -4.42
C LEU A 132 -4.32 -16.25 -3.47
N ASN A 133 -5.58 -16.40 -3.88
CA ASN A 133 -6.60 -17.03 -3.06
C ASN A 133 -6.26 -18.48 -2.69
N ASP A 134 -5.70 -19.24 -3.62
CA ASP A 134 -5.25 -20.61 -3.34
C ASP A 134 -4.05 -20.64 -2.40
N CYS A 135 -3.09 -19.73 -2.56
CA CYS A 135 -1.93 -19.63 -1.68
C CYS A 135 -2.33 -19.17 -0.27
N MET A 136 -3.30 -18.25 -0.14
CA MET A 136 -3.88 -17.86 1.14
C MET A 136 -4.48 -19.06 1.88
N LYS A 137 -5.16 -19.97 1.18
CA LYS A 137 -5.72 -21.20 1.79
C LYS A 137 -4.65 -22.18 2.30
N GLN A 138 -3.42 -22.10 1.78
CA GLN A 138 -2.32 -22.97 2.19
C GLN A 138 -1.54 -22.45 3.41
N LEU A 139 -1.77 -21.19 3.81
CA LEU A 139 -1.15 -20.66 5.01
C LEU A 139 -1.69 -21.35 6.27
N PRO A 140 -0.83 -21.55 7.31
CA PRO A 140 -1.31 -21.83 8.66
C PRO A 140 -2.36 -20.81 9.09
N GLU A 141 -3.38 -21.26 9.83
CA GLU A 141 -4.55 -20.45 10.19
C GLU A 141 -4.17 -19.10 10.78
N GLU A 142 -3.26 -19.10 11.75
CA GLU A 142 -2.79 -17.89 12.43
C GLU A 142 -2.13 -16.89 11.46
N GLN A 143 -1.33 -17.38 10.52
CA GLN A 143 -0.70 -16.54 9.51
C GLN A 143 -1.76 -15.98 8.56
N ARG A 144 -2.70 -16.81 8.10
CA ARG A 144 -3.77 -16.38 7.19
C ARG A 144 -4.63 -15.30 7.81
N GLN A 145 -5.08 -15.51 9.05
CA GLN A 145 -5.94 -14.57 9.76
C GLN A 145 -5.20 -13.26 10.04
N CYS A 146 -3.94 -13.30 10.49
CA CYS A 146 -3.15 -12.08 10.69
C CYS A 146 -2.85 -11.35 9.37
N ILE A 147 -2.58 -12.06 8.27
CA ILE A 147 -2.40 -11.45 6.94
C ILE A 147 -3.69 -10.76 6.48
N GLN A 148 -4.83 -11.43 6.61
CA GLN A 148 -6.13 -10.86 6.24
C GLN A 148 -6.44 -9.61 7.07
N ALA A 149 -6.31 -9.70 8.40
CA ALA A 149 -6.56 -8.60 9.30
C ALA A 149 -5.66 -7.39 8.98
N PHE A 150 -4.39 -7.64 8.70
CA PHE A 150 -3.43 -6.58 8.43
C PHE A 150 -3.62 -5.95 7.03
N TYR A 151 -3.65 -6.77 5.98
CA TYR A 151 -3.60 -6.28 4.60
C TYR A 151 -4.98 -6.01 3.97
N LEU A 152 -5.99 -6.80 4.34
CA LEU A 152 -7.33 -6.69 3.77
C LEU A 152 -8.18 -5.75 4.62
N GLU A 153 -8.24 -6.00 5.93
CA GLU A 153 -9.09 -5.26 6.87
C GLU A 153 -8.40 -4.01 7.41
N GLY A 154 -7.08 -3.93 7.31
CA GLY A 154 -6.32 -2.75 7.73
C GLY A 154 -6.35 -2.58 9.25
N HIS A 155 -6.02 -3.62 10.00
CA HIS A 155 -5.71 -3.53 11.42
C HIS A 155 -4.21 -3.35 11.64
N SER A 156 -3.84 -2.58 12.66
CA SER A 156 -2.46 -2.48 13.12
C SER A 156 -2.04 -3.73 13.90
N TYR A 157 -0.73 -3.94 14.05
CA TYR A 157 -0.21 -5.04 14.87
C TYR A 157 -0.80 -5.06 16.29
N LYS A 158 -1.02 -3.89 16.91
CA LYS A 158 -1.61 -3.76 18.24
C LYS A 158 -3.09 -4.14 18.25
N GLU A 159 -3.88 -3.59 17.33
CA GLU A 159 -5.30 -3.92 17.21
C GLU A 159 -5.48 -5.43 17.00
N ILE A 160 -4.63 -6.05 16.16
CA ILE A 160 -4.62 -7.50 15.94
C ILE A 160 -4.25 -8.26 17.22
N ALA A 161 -3.22 -7.82 17.95
CA ALA A 161 -2.85 -8.41 19.24
C ALA A 161 -4.01 -8.35 20.25
N GLU A 162 -4.71 -7.22 20.32
CA GLU A 162 -5.82 -6.98 21.24
C GLU A 162 -7.03 -7.86 20.92
N PHE A 163 -7.57 -7.82 19.70
CA PHE A 163 -8.79 -8.57 19.40
C PHE A 163 -8.55 -10.08 19.33
N ARG A 164 -7.33 -10.53 19.04
CA ARG A 164 -6.95 -11.95 19.06
C ARG A 164 -6.47 -12.43 20.42
N ARG A 165 -6.23 -11.52 21.38
CA ARG A 165 -5.58 -11.81 22.67
C ARG A 165 -4.24 -12.53 22.50
N GLU A 166 -3.44 -12.03 21.56
CA GLU A 166 -2.14 -12.58 21.19
C GLU A 166 -1.01 -11.60 21.52
N GLU A 167 0.19 -12.14 21.76
CA GLU A 167 1.37 -11.30 22.01
C GLU A 167 1.77 -10.51 20.75
N LEU A 168 2.11 -9.23 20.90
CA LEU A 168 2.49 -8.36 19.76
C LEU A 168 3.64 -8.97 18.93
N GLY A 169 4.61 -9.60 19.60
CA GLY A 169 5.71 -10.31 18.94
C GLY A 169 5.26 -11.52 18.12
N ARG A 170 4.24 -12.25 18.60
CA ARG A 170 3.62 -13.36 17.84
C ARG A 170 2.89 -12.85 16.62
N VAL A 171 2.10 -11.78 16.75
CA VAL A 171 1.39 -11.17 15.61
C VAL A 171 2.36 -10.72 14.52
N ARG A 172 3.46 -10.04 14.88
CA ARG A 172 4.53 -9.69 13.92
C ARG A 172 5.11 -10.92 13.24
N SER A 173 5.39 -11.97 14.01
CA SER A 173 5.92 -13.22 13.48
C SER A 173 4.94 -13.92 12.52
N PHE A 174 3.64 -13.93 12.84
CA PHE A 174 2.62 -14.49 11.96
C PHE A 174 2.52 -13.74 10.63
N ILE A 175 2.54 -12.41 10.66
CA ILE A 175 2.49 -11.58 9.45
C ILE A 175 3.76 -11.76 8.62
N GLN A 176 4.94 -11.73 9.24
CA GLN A 176 6.21 -11.90 8.53
C GLN A 176 6.31 -13.29 7.87
N ASN A 177 5.98 -14.36 8.62
CA ASN A 177 6.01 -15.72 8.09
C ASN A 177 4.93 -15.95 7.04
N GLY A 178 3.73 -15.39 7.23
CA GLY A 178 2.64 -15.44 6.26
C GLY A 178 3.04 -14.81 4.92
N ARG A 179 3.65 -13.62 4.94
CA ARG A 179 4.17 -12.96 3.72
C ARG A 179 5.20 -13.82 3.01
N ARG A 180 6.18 -14.35 3.76
CA ARG A 180 7.23 -15.21 3.21
C ARG A 180 6.63 -16.45 2.54
N ASN A 181 5.68 -17.10 3.20
CA ASN A 181 5.05 -18.32 2.68
C ASN A 181 4.16 -18.05 1.46
N LEU A 182 3.46 -16.90 1.42
CA LEU A 182 2.73 -16.46 0.23
C LEU A 182 3.66 -16.24 -0.96
N LYS A 183 4.78 -15.54 -0.76
CA LYS A 183 5.78 -15.32 -1.81
C LYS A 183 6.28 -16.64 -2.39
N ILE A 184 6.71 -17.57 -1.54
CA ILE A 184 7.19 -18.90 -1.96
C ILE A 184 6.10 -19.67 -2.73
N CYS A 185 4.84 -19.61 -2.28
CA CYS A 185 3.73 -20.28 -2.96
C CYS A 185 3.45 -19.69 -4.35
N LEU A 186 3.47 -18.36 -4.45
CA LEU A 186 3.22 -17.64 -5.71
C LEU A 186 4.34 -17.88 -6.72
N GLU A 187 5.60 -17.80 -6.30
CA GLU A 187 6.78 -18.09 -7.15
C GLU A 187 6.70 -19.49 -7.76
N LYS A 188 6.39 -20.51 -6.94
CA LYS A 188 6.18 -21.89 -7.42
C LYS A 188 5.06 -22.02 -8.44
N LYS A 189 4.02 -21.18 -8.34
CA LYS A 189 2.90 -21.15 -9.31
C LYS A 189 3.24 -20.37 -10.58
N VAL A 190 4.19 -19.45 -10.53
CA VAL A 190 4.69 -18.75 -11.71
C VAL A 190 5.62 -19.67 -12.49
N ASP A 191 6.58 -20.34 -11.83
CA ASP A 191 7.51 -21.29 -12.46
C ASP A 191 6.77 -22.41 -13.20
N ARG A 192 5.67 -22.92 -12.63
CA ARG A 192 4.85 -23.96 -13.28
C ARG A 192 4.11 -23.48 -14.52
N ARG A 193 3.80 -22.19 -14.64
CA ARG A 193 3.10 -21.61 -15.79
C ARG A 193 4.04 -21.23 -16.94
N VAL A 194 5.33 -21.05 -16.65
CA VAL A 194 6.36 -20.74 -17.67
C VAL A 194 6.94 -22.03 -18.29
N GLY A 195 6.82 -23.16 -17.59
CA GLY A 195 7.26 -24.48 -18.08
C GLY A 195 6.21 -25.29 -18.84
N GLU A 196 5.00 -24.76 -19.05
CA GLU A 196 3.91 -25.34 -19.87
C GLU A 196 3.77 -24.56 -21.19
#